data_AF-A0A227JC12-F1
#
_entry.id   AF-A0A227JC12-F1
#
_cell.length_a   1.000
_cell.length_b   1.000
_cell.length_c   1.000
_cell.angle_alpha   90.00
_cell.angle_beta   90.00
_cell.angle_gamma   90.00
#
_symmetry.space_group_name_H-M   'P 1'
#
loop_
_entity.id
_entity.type
_entity.pdbx_description
1 polymer ?
#
loop_
_entity_poly.entity_id
_entity_poly.type
_entity_poly.pdbx_seq_one_letter_code
_entity_poly.pdbx_strand_id
1 'polypeptide(L)'
;ELRDIPAEDITGFVLIDEIDAHLHVSIQRKIFSFFDKAFPKIQFIVTTHSPFVVQSVNDSIIYDLSKLEPLEDLSMYSYESILKGLLGVESTSDILNKRLDEMAEIINQEPVNTEKLQELIDSIEPYEGQLNARSRAFLLLGKNALLDSTDGEG
;
A
#
# COMPACT_ATOMS: atom_id res chain seq x y z
N GLU A 1 41.97 7.33 7.10
CA GLU A 1 42.57 6.41 6.11
C GLU A 1 41.71 6.19 4.86
N LEU A 2 40.39 6.43 4.86
CA LEU A 2 39.53 6.28 3.65
C LEU A 2 39.27 7.59 2.85
N ARG A 3 39.85 8.73 3.25
CA ARG A 3 39.50 10.04 2.66
C ARG A 3 40.01 10.28 1.23
N ASP A 4 41.02 9.53 0.81
CA ASP A 4 41.69 9.73 -0.48
C ASP A 4 41.32 8.67 -1.54
N ILE A 5 40.40 7.76 -1.20
CA ILE A 5 39.91 6.73 -2.13
C ILE A 5 38.60 7.25 -2.75
N PRO A 6 38.50 7.36 -4.08
CA PRO A 6 37.26 7.76 -4.73
C PRO A 6 36.16 6.73 -4.44
N ALA A 7 34.92 7.21 -4.26
CA ALA A 7 33.79 6.38 -3.86
C ALA A 7 33.55 5.17 -4.79
N GLU A 8 33.90 5.32 -6.07
CA GLU A 8 33.82 4.28 -7.10
C GLU A 8 34.80 3.10 -6.89
N ASP A 9 35.86 3.30 -6.10
CA ASP A 9 36.87 2.27 -5.80
C ASP A 9 36.69 1.65 -4.42
N ILE A 10 35.72 2.15 -3.64
CA ILE A 10 35.37 1.56 -2.36
C ILE A 10 34.59 0.27 -2.61
N THR A 11 35.10 -0.83 -2.05
CA THR A 11 34.49 -2.15 -2.14
C THR A 11 34.16 -2.65 -0.74
N GLY A 12 33.08 -3.42 -0.62
CA GLY A 12 32.68 -4.01 0.65
C GLY A 12 31.18 -4.20 0.78
N PHE A 13 30.74 -4.50 1.99
CA PHE A 13 29.33 -4.56 2.34
C PHE A 13 29.01 -3.51 3.40
N VAL A 14 27.82 -2.93 3.33
CA VAL A 14 27.30 -1.98 4.30
C VAL A 14 25.98 -2.50 4.83
N LEU A 15 25.89 -2.59 6.15
CA LEU A 15 24.68 -2.93 6.88
C LEU A 15 24.04 -1.64 7.38
N ILE A 16 22.80 -1.36 6.97
CA ILE A 16 22.05 -0.20 7.46
C ILE A 16 20.76 -0.69 8.10
N ASP A 17 20.64 -0.45 9.39
CA ASP A 17 19.38 -0.68 10.09
C ASP A 17 18.45 0.53 9.88
N GLU A 18 17.17 0.26 9.67
CA GLU A 18 16.10 1.26 9.48
C GLU A 18 16.50 2.39 8.51
N ILE A 19 16.80 2.04 7.26
CA ILE A 19 17.24 3.01 6.24
C ILE A 19 16.25 4.17 6.02
N ASP A 20 14.98 3.96 6.36
CA ASP A 20 13.90 4.93 6.29
C ASP A 20 13.76 5.87 7.52
N ALA A 21 14.51 5.62 8.60
CA ALA A 21 14.39 6.36 9.85
C ALA A 21 14.57 7.87 9.64
N HIS A 22 13.58 8.64 10.09
CA HIS A 22 13.53 10.11 9.98
C HIS A 22 13.63 10.68 8.56
N LEU A 23 13.55 9.85 7.51
CA LEU A 23 13.54 10.32 6.13
C LEU A 23 12.12 10.66 5.68
N HIS A 24 12.00 11.79 4.97
CA HIS A 24 10.77 12.09 4.27
C HIS A 24 10.52 11.06 3.15
N VAL A 25 9.25 10.70 2.92
CA VAL A 25 8.83 9.67 1.94
C VAL A 25 9.43 9.90 0.54
N SER A 26 9.55 11.15 0.11
CA SER A 26 10.15 11.49 -1.18
C SER A 26 11.63 11.08 -1.31
N ILE A 27 12.37 11.05 -0.20
CA ILE A 27 13.78 10.64 -0.14
C ILE A 27 13.86 9.12 -0.06
N GLN A 28 13.01 8.48 0.75
CA GLN A 28 12.91 7.01 0.84
C GLN A 28 12.76 6.37 -0.55
N ARG A 29 11.99 7.00 -1.44
CA ARG A 29 11.80 6.54 -2.83
C ARG A 29 13.02 6.68 -3.76
N LYS A 30 14.07 7.39 -3.34
CA LYS A 30 15.23 7.73 -4.18
C LYS A 30 16.55 7.26 -3.57
N ILE A 31 16.54 6.72 -2.35
CA ILE A 31 17.75 6.45 -1.57
C ILE A 31 18.66 5.43 -2.25
N PHE A 32 18.11 4.34 -2.79
CA PHE A 32 18.91 3.34 -3.48
C PHE A 32 19.46 3.83 -4.81
N SER A 33 18.70 4.64 -5.57
CA SER A 33 19.22 5.26 -6.79
C SER A 33 20.40 6.20 -6.50
N PHE A 34 20.49 6.74 -5.28
CA PHE A 34 21.65 7.52 -4.83
C PHE A 34 22.82 6.60 -4.46
N PHE A 35 22.57 5.53 -3.70
CA PHE A 35 23.61 4.56 -3.33
C PHE A 35 24.24 3.86 -4.52
N ASP A 36 23.44 3.40 -5.47
CA ASP A 36 23.90 2.74 -6.69
C ASP A 36 24.84 3.65 -7.52
N LYS A 37 24.53 4.95 -7.58
CA LYS A 37 25.37 5.95 -8.27
C LYS A 37 26.62 6.34 -7.50
N ALA A 38 26.52 6.46 -6.18
CA ALA A 38 27.61 6.94 -5.35
C ALA A 38 28.63 5.82 -5.05
N PHE A 39 28.17 4.58 -4.90
CA PHE A 39 28.97 3.44 -4.43
C PHE A 39 28.65 2.17 -5.23
N PRO A 40 29.00 2.12 -6.52
CA PRO A 40 28.60 1.02 -7.41
C PRO A 40 29.23 -0.34 -7.05
N LYS A 41 30.31 -0.36 -6.25
CA LYS A 41 31.00 -1.59 -5.84
C LYS A 41 30.71 -1.99 -4.38
N ILE A 42 29.71 -1.37 -3.74
CA ILE A 42 29.29 -1.72 -2.38
C ILE A 42 27.99 -2.51 -2.43
N GLN A 43 27.96 -3.64 -1.71
CA GLN A 43 26.72 -4.36 -1.45
C GLN A 43 26.02 -3.78 -0.23
N PHE A 44 24.81 -3.24 -0.41
CA PHE A 44 23.99 -2.75 0.69
C PHE A 44 23.04 -3.84 1.17
N ILE A 45 23.07 -4.13 2.48
CA ILE A 45 22.10 -4.96 3.17
C ILE A 45 21.38 -4.03 4.13
N VAL A 46 20.10 -3.79 3.89
CA VAL A 46 19.34 -2.82 4.67
C VAL A 46 18.06 -3.42 5.23
N THR A 47 17.65 -2.93 6.39
CA THR A 47 16.33 -3.21 6.96
C THR A 47 15.44 -1.98 6.79
N THR A 48 14.14 -2.21 6.65
CA THR A 48 13.16 -1.13 6.53
C THR A 48 11.78 -1.61 6.97
N HIS A 49 11.02 -0.70 7.58
CA HIS A 49 9.58 -0.88 7.78
C HIS A 49 8.76 -0.09 6.75
N SER A 50 9.41 0.66 5.87
CA SER A 50 8.75 1.53 4.91
C SER A 50 8.43 0.80 3.60
N PRO A 51 7.15 0.74 3.19
CA PRO A 51 6.77 0.20 1.89
C PRO A 51 7.35 1.03 0.72
N PHE A 52 7.71 2.29 0.96
CA PHE A 52 8.26 3.17 -0.06
C PHE A 52 9.71 2.85 -0.41
N VAL A 53 10.48 2.37 0.57
CA VAL A 53 11.84 1.88 0.36
C VAL A 53 11.78 0.58 -0.46
N VAL A 54 10.89 -0.35 -0.05
CA VAL A 54 10.65 -1.63 -0.74
C VAL A 54 10.21 -1.46 -2.19
N GLN A 55 9.42 -0.43 -2.52
CA GLN A 55 9.01 -0.15 -3.91
C GLN A 55 10.06 0.61 -4.74
N SER A 56 11.11 1.13 -4.10
CA SER A 56 12.10 1.95 -4.80
C SER A 56 13.27 1.16 -5.39
N VAL A 57 13.33 -0.14 -5.08
CA VAL A 57 14.35 -1.06 -5.57
C VAL A 57 13.84 -1.78 -6.82
N ASN A 58 14.64 -1.76 -7.89
CA ASN A 58 14.31 -2.42 -9.16
C ASN A 58 15.13 -3.70 -9.41
N ASP A 59 16.21 -3.91 -8.65
CA ASP A 59 17.12 -5.04 -8.82
C ASP A 59 17.73 -5.40 -7.45
N SER A 60 16.88 -5.90 -6.55
CA SER A 60 17.31 -6.33 -5.22
C SER A 60 16.54 -7.55 -4.74
N ILE A 61 17.14 -8.27 -3.80
CA ILE A 61 16.50 -9.37 -3.10
C ILE A 61 15.79 -8.78 -1.88
N ILE A 62 14.48 -8.98 -1.82
CA ILE A 62 13.66 -8.56 -0.69
C ILE A 62 13.39 -9.79 0.17
N TYR A 63 13.62 -9.68 1.47
CA TYR A 63 13.49 -10.79 2.40
C TYR A 63 12.50 -10.42 3.50
N ASP A 64 11.42 -11.19 3.64
CA ASP A 64 10.44 -11.00 4.71
C ASP A 64 10.96 -11.71 5.98
N LEU A 65 11.37 -10.92 6.97
CA LEU A 65 11.85 -11.44 8.25
C LEU A 65 10.74 -12.07 9.10
N SER A 66 9.47 -11.72 8.87
CA SER A 66 8.33 -12.27 9.62
C SER A 66 8.01 -13.69 9.17
N LYS A 67 8.15 -13.96 7.87
CA LYS A 67 7.87 -15.27 7.25
C LYS A 67 9.12 -16.09 6.99
N LEU A 68 10.30 -15.47 7.10
CA LEU A 68 11.61 -16.07 6.80
C LEU A 68 11.70 -16.58 5.36
N GLU A 69 11.17 -15.82 4.41
CA GLU A 69 11.14 -16.18 2.99
C GLU A 69 11.63 -15.03 2.09
N PRO A 70 12.32 -15.35 0.98
CA PRO A 70 12.59 -14.36 -0.06
C PRO A 70 11.30 -14.05 -0.82
N LEU A 71 11.13 -12.79 -1.19
CA LEU A 71 10.04 -12.34 -2.05
C LEU A 71 10.53 -12.21 -3.48
N GLU A 72 9.69 -12.64 -4.42
CA GLU A 72 9.89 -12.35 -5.85
C GLU A 72 9.69 -10.85 -6.13
N ASP A 73 10.11 -10.43 -7.32
CA ASP A 73 10.08 -9.04 -7.78
C ASP A 73 8.78 -8.30 -7.40
N LEU A 74 8.93 -7.30 -6.54
CA LEU A 74 7.82 -6.46 -6.06
C LEU A 74 7.51 -5.29 -6.99
N SER A 75 8.20 -5.15 -8.13
CA SER A 75 7.99 -4.07 -9.10
C SER A 75 6.54 -3.98 -9.60
N MET A 76 5.85 -5.12 -9.67
CA MET A 76 4.46 -5.23 -10.14
C MET A 76 3.43 -5.15 -9.01
N TYR A 77 3.86 -5.03 -7.76
CA TYR A 77 2.96 -4.98 -6.61
C TYR A 77 2.46 -3.57 -6.38
N SER A 78 1.16 -3.44 -6.11
CA SER A 78 0.60 -2.16 -5.70
C SER A 78 1.05 -1.80 -4.28
N TYR A 79 1.01 -0.51 -3.96
CA TYR A 79 1.26 -0.03 -2.60
C TYR A 79 0.36 -0.72 -1.55
N GLU A 80 -0.91 -0.94 -1.87
CA GLU A 80 -1.85 -1.62 -0.98
C GLU A 80 -1.49 -3.09 -0.78
N SER A 81 -1.04 -3.76 -1.84
CA SER A 81 -0.60 -5.16 -1.78
C SER A 81 0.62 -5.34 -0.87
N ILE A 82 1.56 -4.38 -0.90
CA ILE A 82 2.75 -4.39 -0.04
C ILE A 82 2.36 -4.09 1.40
N LEU A 83 1.55 -3.05 1.65
CA LEU A 83 1.06 -2.75 2.99
C LEU A 83 0.38 -3.97 3.63
N LYS A 84 -0.54 -4.61 2.89
CA LYS A 84 -1.31 -5.73 3.42
C LYS A 84 -0.53 -7.03 3.49
N GLY A 85 0.16 -7.39 2.41
CA GLY A 85 0.80 -8.70 2.24
C GLY A 85 2.17 -8.81 2.90
N LEU A 86 2.95 -7.71 2.89
CA LEU A 86 4.29 -7.66 3.47
C LEU A 86 4.28 -7.07 4.89
N LEU A 87 3.57 -5.97 5.10
CA LEU A 87 3.61 -5.25 6.38
C LEU A 87 2.43 -5.57 7.30
N GLY A 88 1.42 -6.31 6.82
CA GLY A 88 0.24 -6.66 7.61
C GLY A 88 -0.66 -5.47 7.98
N VAL A 89 -0.57 -4.36 7.25
CA VAL A 89 -1.31 -3.12 7.52
C VAL A 89 -2.44 -2.94 6.50
N GLU A 90 -3.66 -2.70 6.97
CA GLU A 90 -4.78 -2.32 6.09
C GLU A 90 -4.58 -0.88 5.57
N SER A 91 -4.81 -0.67 4.26
CA SER A 91 -4.64 0.65 3.62
C SER A 91 -5.81 1.61 3.85
N THR A 92 -6.92 1.10 4.39
CA THR A 92 -8.15 1.84 4.65
C THR A 92 -8.42 1.99 6.14
N SER A 93 -9.08 3.08 6.51
CA SER A 93 -9.50 3.32 7.89
C SER A 93 -10.50 2.25 8.35
N ASP A 94 -10.39 1.83 9.62
CA ASP A 94 -11.34 0.92 10.27
C ASP A 94 -12.78 1.40 10.17
N ILE A 95 -13.01 2.72 10.20
CA ILE A 95 -14.35 3.31 10.09
C ILE A 95 -14.92 3.08 8.69
N LEU A 96 -14.10 3.31 7.66
CA LEU A 96 -14.50 3.09 6.28
C LEU A 96 -14.76 1.61 6.03
N ASN A 97 -13.87 0.73 6.51
CA ASN A 97 -14.05 -0.73 6.38
C ASN A 97 -15.36 -1.19 7.00
N LYS A 98 -15.66 -0.77 8.24
CA LYS A 98 -16.93 -1.09 8.90
C LYS A 98 -18.15 -0.66 8.09
N ARG A 99 -18.11 0.53 7.50
CA ARG A 99 -19.22 1.03 6.65
C ARG A 99 -19.35 0.25 5.34
N LEU A 100 -18.24 -0.13 4.72
CA LEU A 100 -18.25 -0.96 3.51
C LEU A 100 -18.74 -2.38 3.79
N ASP A 101 -18.36 -2.95 4.93
CA ASP A 101 -18.83 -4.26 5.38
C ASP A 101 -20.34 -4.21 5.68
N GLU A 102 -20.81 -3.18 6.38
CA GLU A 102 -22.24 -2.97 6.64
C GLU A 102 -23.05 -2.75 5.34
N MET A 103 -22.49 -2.01 4.39
CA MET A 103 -23.08 -1.85 3.05
C MET A 103 -23.17 -3.21 2.33
N ALA A 104 -22.12 -4.03 2.39
CA ALA A 104 -22.13 -5.36 1.79
C ALA A 104 -23.15 -6.30 2.46
N GLU A 105 -23.30 -6.23 3.78
CA GLU A 105 -24.34 -6.98 4.50
C GLU A 105 -25.75 -6.58 4.05
N ILE A 106 -26.02 -5.28 3.92
CA ILE A 106 -27.33 -4.77 3.50
C ILE A 106 -27.66 -5.17 2.06
N ILE A 107 -26.69 -5.09 1.14
CA ILE A 107 -26.88 -5.49 -0.27
C ILE A 107 -27.25 -6.98 -0.38
N ASN A 108 -26.75 -7.83 0.52
CA ASN A 108 -27.02 -9.27 0.54
C ASN A 108 -28.28 -9.66 1.35
N GLN A 109 -28.98 -8.69 1.95
CA GLN A 109 -30.24 -8.95 2.65
C GLN A 109 -31.42 -8.98 1.68
N GLU A 110 -32.34 -9.92 1.88
CA GLU A 110 -33.64 -9.95 1.21
C GLU A 110 -34.75 -9.77 2.27
N PRO A 111 -35.50 -8.65 2.28
CA PRO A 111 -35.39 -7.48 1.41
C PRO A 111 -34.22 -6.56 1.78
N VAL A 112 -33.69 -5.85 0.79
CA VAL A 112 -32.64 -4.84 0.98
C VAL A 112 -33.19 -3.68 1.79
N ASN A 113 -32.47 -3.27 2.85
CA ASN A 113 -32.81 -2.08 3.61
C ASN A 113 -32.34 -0.81 2.86
N THR A 114 -33.21 -0.27 2.02
CA THR A 114 -32.92 0.88 1.15
C THR A 114 -32.63 2.17 1.92
N GLU A 115 -33.33 2.43 3.04
CA GLU A 115 -33.09 3.61 3.89
C GLU A 115 -31.66 3.60 4.44
N LYS A 116 -31.26 2.48 5.05
CA LYS A 116 -29.94 2.35 5.64
C LYS A 116 -28.83 2.31 4.58
N LEU A 117 -29.11 1.73 3.41
CA LEU A 117 -28.19 1.75 2.28
C LEU A 117 -27.95 3.17 1.78
N GLN A 118 -29.00 3.98 1.64
CA GLN A 118 -28.90 5.39 1.25
C GLN A 118 -28.09 6.19 2.28
N GLU A 119 -28.34 6.01 3.58
CA GLU A 119 -27.57 6.69 4.63
C GLU A 119 -26.06 6.38 4.52
N LEU A 120 -25.70 5.13 4.25
CA LEU A 120 -24.30 4.74 4.07
C LEU A 120 -23.68 5.37 2.82
N ILE A 121 -24.41 5.39 1.70
CA ILE A 121 -23.98 6.03 0.45
C ILE A 121 -23.73 7.52 0.69
N ASP A 122 -24.69 8.24 1.28
CA ASP A 122 -24.59 9.68 1.57
C ASP A 122 -23.41 10.00 2.51
N SER A 123 -23.06 9.05 3.37
CA SER A 123 -21.95 9.21 4.31
C SER A 123 -20.56 9.00 3.68
N ILE A 124 -20.50 8.27 2.56
CA ILE A 124 -19.25 7.88 1.87
C ILE A 124 -19.02 8.71 0.60
N GLU A 125 -20.08 9.02 -0.15
CA GLU A 125 -20.04 9.76 -1.41
C GLU A 125 -19.29 11.09 -1.34
N PRO A 126 -19.39 11.91 -0.27
CA PRO A 126 -18.61 13.15 -0.16
C PRO A 126 -17.09 12.93 -0.24
N TYR A 127 -16.63 11.71 0.06
CA TYR A 127 -15.23 11.32 0.07
C TYR A 127 -14.81 10.49 -1.14
N GLU A 128 -15.65 10.34 -2.17
CA GLU A 128 -15.41 9.47 -3.33
C GLU A 128 -14.05 9.74 -4.00
N GLY A 129 -13.60 10.99 -4.03
CA GLY A 129 -12.30 11.39 -4.57
C GLY A 129 -11.08 10.88 -3.79
N GLN A 130 -11.24 10.55 -2.50
CA GLN A 130 -10.17 10.01 -1.65
C GLN A 130 -10.22 8.47 -1.50
N LEU A 131 -11.26 7.83 -2.03
CA LEU A 131 -11.42 6.38 -1.96
C LEU A 131 -10.43 5.63 -2.87
N ASN A 132 -9.93 4.49 -2.40
CA ASN A 132 -9.19 3.57 -3.26
C ASN A 132 -10.11 2.86 -4.26
N ALA A 133 -9.52 2.09 -5.18
CA ALA A 133 -10.27 1.40 -6.23
C ALA A 133 -11.33 0.44 -5.66
N ARG A 134 -10.98 -0.31 -4.61
CA ARG A 134 -11.90 -1.23 -3.94
C ARG A 134 -13.10 -0.50 -3.34
N SER A 135 -12.86 0.53 -2.54
CA SER A 135 -13.94 1.27 -1.85
C SER A 135 -14.89 1.95 -2.84
N ARG A 136 -14.37 2.47 -3.96
CA ARG A 136 -15.21 3.00 -5.05
C ARG A 136 -16.09 1.94 -5.70
N ALA A 137 -15.55 0.74 -5.91
CA ALA A 137 -16.33 -0.37 -6.45
C ALA A 137 -17.50 -0.74 -5.52
N PHE A 138 -17.28 -0.80 -4.20
CA PHE A 138 -18.36 -1.03 -3.23
C PHE A 138 -19.40 0.10 -3.23
N LEU A 139 -18.98 1.37 -3.27
CA LEU A 139 -19.90 2.50 -3.36
C LEU A 139 -20.79 2.40 -4.63
N LEU A 140 -20.19 2.03 -5.76
CA LEU A 140 -20.93 1.83 -7.01
C LEU A 140 -21.91 0.66 -6.92
N LEU A 141 -21.52 -0.45 -6.30
CA LEU A 141 -22.42 -1.59 -6.07
C LEU A 141 -23.61 -1.19 -5.18
N GLY A 142 -23.38 -0.43 -4.12
CA GLY A 142 -24.44 0.09 -3.27
C GLY A 142 -25.41 1.00 -4.03
N LYS A 143 -24.89 1.93 -4.83
CA LYS A 143 -25.71 2.80 -5.70
C LYS A 143 -26.57 2.00 -6.67
N ASN A 144 -26.01 0.97 -7.31
CA ASN A 144 -26.74 0.12 -8.24
C ASN A 144 -27.82 -0.72 -7.53
N ALA A 145 -27.49 -1.34 -6.39
CA ALA A 145 -28.44 -2.13 -5.62
C ALA A 145 -29.64 -1.30 -5.14
N LEU A 146 -29.39 -0.03 -4.79
CA LEU A 146 -30.46 0.90 -4.44
C LEU A 146 -31.36 1.20 -5.64
N LEU A 147 -30.79 1.48 -6.82
CA LEU A 147 -31.54 1.72 -8.06
C LEU A 147 -32.41 0.52 -8.43
N ASP A 148 -31.84 -0.68 -8.41
CA ASP A 148 -32.56 -1.94 -8.72
C ASP A 148 -33.73 -2.17 -7.76
N SER A 149 -33.55 -1.82 -6.48
CA SER A 149 -34.60 -1.93 -5.46
C SER A 149 -35.72 -0.90 -5.65
N THR A 150 -35.43 0.28 -6.21
CA THR A 150 -36.44 1.32 -6.50
C THR A 150 -37.16 1.11 -7.83
N ASP A 151 -36.50 0.53 -8.84
CA ASP A 151 -37.08 0.26 -10.16
C ASP A 151 -38.04 -0.96 -10.14
N GLY A 152 -37.90 -1.86 -9.16
CA GLY A 152 -38.78 -3.02 -8.97
C GLY A 152 -40.15 -2.72 -8.34
N GLU A 153 -40.40 -1.49 -7.90
CA GLU A 153 -41.70 -1.06 -7.31
C GLU A 153 -42.69 -0.44 -8.32
N GLY A 154 -42.37 -0.48 -9.63
CA GLY A 154 -43.18 0.09 -10.74
C GLY A 154 -44.13 -0.87 -11.45
#